data_AF-A0A222SMH4-F1
#
_entry.id   AF-A0A222SMH4-F1
#
_cell.length_a   1.000
_cell.length_b   1.000
_cell.length_c   1.000
_cell.angle_alpha   90.00
_cell.angle_beta   90.00
_cell.angle_gamma   90.00
#
_symmetry.space_group_name_H-M   'P 1'
#
loop_
_entity.id
_entity.type
_entity.pdbx_description
1 polymer ?
#
loop_
_entity_poly.entity_id
_entity_poly.type
_entity_poly.pdbx_seq_one_letter_code
_entity_poly.pdbx_strand_id
1 'polypeptide(L)'
;MVMRELGGPEVLCIEDRPAPAPADDEVVVELRHAALNYHDILLRESGLGTELPLVIGVDGAGVVRGTVEPGPSAASAPRRLPTRRGRYTAADGIGSCRR
;
A
#
# COMPACT_ATOMS: atom_id res chain seq x y z
N MET A 1 4.87 7.02 2.40
CA MET A 1 4.31 8.39 2.45
C MET A 1 2.93 8.32 3.07
N VAL A 2 2.69 9.05 4.15
CA VAL A 2 1.47 9.03 4.96
C VAL A 2 0.83 10.40 4.92
N MET A 3 -0.48 10.42 4.75
CA MET A 3 -1.33 11.60 4.82
C MET A 3 -2.22 11.51 6.06
N ARG A 4 -2.22 12.55 6.91
CA ARG A 4 -3.03 12.62 8.15
C ARG A 4 -4.16 13.65 8.08
N GLU A 5 -4.10 14.53 7.10
CA GLU A 5 -5.08 15.56 6.77
C GLU A 5 -5.07 15.77 5.25
N LEU A 6 -6.16 16.30 4.69
CA LEU A 6 -6.24 16.62 3.27
C LEU A 6 -5.57 17.96 2.99
N GLY A 7 -5.01 18.14 1.80
CA GLY A 7 -4.39 19.41 1.44
C GLY A 7 -3.50 19.36 0.20
N GLY A 8 -2.63 20.35 0.08
CA GLY A 8 -1.60 20.41 -0.95
C GLY A 8 -0.46 19.42 -0.67
N PRO A 9 0.65 19.48 -1.43
CA PRO A 9 1.78 18.56 -1.27
C PRO A 9 2.38 18.51 0.14
N GLU A 10 2.24 19.56 0.92
CA GLU A 10 2.75 19.70 2.29
C GLU A 10 2.19 18.67 3.29
N VAL A 11 1.04 18.07 3.02
CA VAL A 11 0.45 17.04 3.91
C VAL A 11 1.12 15.67 3.77
N LEU A 12 2.00 15.50 2.78
CA LEU A 12 2.69 14.26 2.48
C LEU A 12 3.93 14.08 3.36
N CYS A 13 3.80 13.29 4.43
CA CYS A 13 4.91 12.97 5.32
C CYS A 13 5.55 11.63 4.95
N ILE A 14 6.87 11.54 5.02
CA ILE A 14 7.54 10.24 5.07
C ILE A 14 7.64 9.80 6.53
N GLU A 15 7.21 8.57 6.80
CA GLU A 15 7.20 7.97 8.13
C GLU A 15 7.70 6.54 8.03
N ASP A 16 8.52 6.14 8.99
CA ASP A 16 8.86 4.73 9.18
C ASP A 16 7.66 3.99 9.76
N ARG A 17 7.39 2.79 9.24
CA ARG A 17 6.32 1.91 9.70
C ARG A 17 6.81 0.47 9.75
N PRO A 18 6.27 -0.37 10.66
CA PRO A 18 6.55 -1.78 10.62
C PRO A 18 6.11 -2.37 9.28
N ALA A 19 6.85 -3.38 8.81
CA ALA A 19 6.43 -4.15 7.65
C ALA A 19 5.03 -4.75 7.90
N PRO A 20 4.13 -4.72 6.90
CA PRO A 20 2.81 -5.31 7.04
C PRO A 20 2.89 -6.84 7.10
N ALA A 21 1.92 -7.45 7.77
CA ALA A 21 1.66 -8.88 7.66
C ALA A 21 0.54 -9.10 6.62
N PRO A 22 0.62 -10.11 5.75
CA PRO A 22 -0.44 -10.40 4.80
C PRO A 22 -1.68 -10.96 5.53
N ALA A 23 -2.88 -10.56 5.10
CA ALA A 23 -4.11 -11.28 5.39
C ALA A 23 -4.27 -12.52 4.48
N ASP A 24 -5.28 -13.37 4.74
CA ASP A 24 -5.48 -14.66 4.07
C ASP A 24 -5.52 -14.61 2.53
N ASP A 25 -5.93 -13.48 1.94
CA ASP A 25 -6.03 -13.26 0.49
C ASP A 25 -5.09 -12.16 -0.02
N GLU A 26 -4.15 -11.72 0.80
CA GLU A 26 -3.17 -10.67 0.47
C GLU A 26 -1.75 -11.23 0.36
N VAL A 27 -0.90 -10.46 -0.30
CA VAL A 27 0.54 -10.73 -0.40
C VAL A 27 1.30 -9.49 0.02
N VAL A 28 2.45 -9.67 0.68
CA VAL A 28 3.38 -8.57 0.96
C VAL A 28 4.35 -8.45 -0.20
N VAL A 29 4.43 -7.25 -0.75
CA VAL A 29 5.33 -6.92 -1.87
C VAL A 29 6.37 -5.91 -1.41
N GLU A 30 7.65 -6.24 -1.61
CA GLU A 30 8.73 -5.25 -1.57
C GLU A 30 8.71 -4.45 -2.87
N LEU A 31 8.20 -3.23 -2.81
CA LEU A 31 8.12 -2.35 -3.96
C LEU A 31 9.52 -1.97 -4.46
N ARG A 32 9.73 -2.11 -5.77
CA ARG A 32 10.93 -1.61 -6.48
C ARG A 32 10.63 -0.36 -7.29
N HIS A 33 9.37 -0.20 -7.69
CA HIS A 33 8.88 0.93 -8.45
C HIS A 33 7.48 1.30 -7.96
N ALA A 34 7.16 2.59 -7.99
CA ALA A 34 5.83 3.14 -7.73
C ALA A 34 5.45 4.07 -8.88
N ALA A 35 4.17 4.12 -9.22
CA ALA A 35 3.67 5.05 -10.24
C ALA A 35 3.04 6.28 -9.57
N LEU A 36 3.02 7.39 -10.31
CA LEU A 36 2.28 8.59 -9.94
C LEU A 36 1.14 8.78 -10.94
N ASN A 37 -0.06 8.95 -10.40
CA ASN A 37 -1.28 9.18 -11.15
C ASN A 37 -1.91 10.50 -10.72
N TYR A 38 -2.70 11.12 -11.62
CA TYR A 38 -3.53 12.26 -11.21
C TYR A 38 -4.51 11.90 -10.08
N HIS A 39 -4.87 10.63 -9.98
CA HIS A 39 -5.68 10.11 -8.89
C HIS A 39 -5.05 10.34 -7.51
N ASP A 40 -3.72 10.35 -7.39
CA ASP A 40 -3.05 10.63 -6.12
C ASP A 40 -3.30 12.07 -5.66
N ILE A 41 -3.35 13.03 -6.60
CA ILE A 41 -3.73 14.42 -6.31
C ILE A 41 -5.18 14.49 -5.86
N LEU A 42 -6.08 13.80 -6.57
CA LEU A 42 -7.50 13.77 -6.22
C LEU A 42 -7.73 13.18 -4.82
N LEU A 43 -7.08 12.08 -4.48
CA LEU A 43 -7.16 11.47 -3.15
C LEU A 43 -6.63 12.42 -2.07
N ARG A 44 -5.51 13.11 -2.34
CA ARG A 44 -4.88 14.03 -1.37
C ARG A 44 -5.72 15.28 -1.09
N GLU A 45 -6.28 15.89 -2.13
CA GLU A 45 -6.99 17.17 -2.01
C GLU A 45 -8.46 17.00 -1.65
N SER A 46 -9.15 16.01 -2.22
CA SER A 46 -10.59 15.82 -2.02
C SER A 46 -10.94 14.73 -1.02
N GLY A 47 -9.98 13.87 -0.65
CA GLY A 47 -10.20 12.75 0.25
C GLY A 47 -11.11 11.65 -0.30
N LEU A 48 -11.39 11.65 -1.62
CA LEU A 48 -12.38 10.85 -2.33
C LEU A 48 -12.58 9.42 -1.75
N GLY A 49 -13.53 9.29 -0.82
CA GLY A 49 -13.92 8.01 -0.20
C GLY A 49 -12.82 7.33 0.63
N THR A 50 -11.85 8.09 1.15
CA THR A 50 -10.74 7.56 1.95
C THR A 50 -10.90 7.92 3.43
N GLU A 51 -10.35 7.07 4.30
CA GLU A 51 -10.20 7.37 5.72
C GLU A 51 -8.74 7.74 6.02
N LEU A 52 -8.55 8.70 6.91
CA LEU A 52 -7.23 9.12 7.39
C LEU A 52 -6.91 8.43 8.73
N PRO A 53 -5.63 8.11 9.01
CA PRO A 53 -4.46 8.34 8.17
C PRO A 53 -4.33 7.35 7.00
N LEU A 54 -3.90 7.84 5.84
CA LEU A 54 -3.78 7.05 4.62
C LEU A 54 -2.32 6.93 4.17
N VAL A 55 -1.86 5.72 3.85
CA VAL A 55 -0.65 5.54 3.03
C VAL A 55 -1.05 5.74 1.57
N ILE A 56 -0.52 6.78 0.93
CA ILE A 56 -0.87 7.15 -0.45
C ILE A 56 0.04 6.47 -1.47
N GLY A 57 -0.47 6.30 -2.69
CA GLY A 57 0.17 5.55 -3.77
C GLY A 57 -0.62 4.28 -4.05
N VAL A 58 -1.33 4.25 -5.17
CA VAL A 58 -2.25 3.15 -5.51
C VAL A 58 -1.57 2.05 -6.35
N ASP A 59 -0.50 2.40 -7.06
CA ASP A 59 0.13 1.53 -8.05
C ASP A 59 1.64 1.37 -7.80
N GLY A 60 2.11 0.13 -7.90
CA GLY A 60 3.54 -0.20 -7.80
C GLY A 60 3.85 -1.60 -8.29
N ALA A 61 5.14 -1.88 -8.45
CA ALA A 61 5.65 -3.17 -8.87
C ALA A 61 6.90 -3.56 -8.08
N GLY A 62 7.02 -4.84 -7.77
CA GLY A 62 8.06 -5.33 -6.86
C GLY A 62 8.12 -6.84 -6.76
N VAL A 63 8.77 -7.32 -5.70
CA VAL A 63 8.98 -8.75 -5.44
C VAL A 63 8.10 -9.18 -4.28
N VAL A 64 7.44 -10.34 -4.41
CA VAL A 64 6.67 -10.92 -3.30
C VAL A 64 7.63 -11.37 -2.19
N ARG A 65 7.38 -10.90 -0.96
CA ARG A 65 8.17 -11.22 0.23
C ARG A 65 7.47 -12.14 1.21
N GLY A 66 6.14 -12.21 1.17
CA GLY A 66 5.39 -13.10 2.05
C GLY A 66 3.95 -13.27 1.61
N THR A 67 3.41 -14.45 1.90
CA THR A 67 2.00 -14.78 1.84
C THR A 67 1.63 -15.41 3.18
N VAL A 68 0.34 -15.55 3.48
CA VAL A 68 -0.05 -16.50 4.54
C VAL A 68 0.29 -17.90 4.03
N GLU A 69 1.10 -18.65 4.78
CA GLU A 69 1.31 -20.07 4.48
C GLU A 69 -0.06 -20.75 4.47
N PRO A 70 -0.45 -21.45 3.39
CA PRO A 70 -1.72 -22.15 3.39
C PRO A 70 -1.70 -23.15 4.56
N GLY A 71 -2.63 -22.99 5.51
CA GLY A 71 -2.91 -24.03 6.49
C GLY A 71 -3.15 -25.37 5.78
N PRO A 72 -2.98 -26.52 6.44
CA PRO A 72 -2.91 -27.82 5.77
C PRO A 72 -4.22 -28.16 5.02
N SER A 73 -4.33 -27.77 3.75
CA SER A 73 -5.19 -28.36 2.72
C SER A 73 -4.98 -27.71 1.33
N ALA A 74 -4.41 -28.55 0.46
CA ALA A 74 -4.63 -28.69 -0.98
C ALA A 74 -4.07 -27.63 -1.96
N ALA A 75 -2.94 -28.01 -2.58
CA ALA A 75 -2.58 -27.57 -3.92
C ALA A 75 -3.75 -27.74 -4.91
N SER A 76 -4.11 -26.70 -5.67
CA SER A 76 -4.52 -26.82 -7.08
C SER A 76 -4.77 -25.47 -7.76
N ALA A 77 -4.19 -25.34 -8.97
CA ALA A 77 -4.44 -24.36 -10.04
C ALA A 77 -3.94 -22.91 -9.86
N PRO A 78 -3.51 -22.23 -10.96
CA PRO A 78 -3.22 -20.81 -10.94
C PRO A 78 -4.51 -20.05 -10.62
N ARG A 79 -4.61 -19.59 -9.37
CA ARG A 79 -5.73 -18.79 -8.88
C ARG A 79 -5.68 -17.45 -9.60
N ARG A 80 -6.57 -17.19 -10.57
CA ARG A 80 -6.82 -15.82 -11.02
C ARG A 80 -7.30 -15.06 -9.78
N LEU A 81 -6.45 -14.18 -9.26
CA LEU A 81 -6.81 -13.27 -8.18
C LEU A 81 -8.02 -12.45 -8.69
N PRO A 82 -9.16 -12.46 -7.99
CA PRO A 82 -10.23 -11.54 -8.33
C PRO A 82 -9.69 -10.12 -8.20
N THR A 83 -9.89 -9.29 -9.23
CA THR A 83 -9.54 -7.87 -9.21
C THR A 83 -10.48 -7.12 -8.28
N ARG A 84 -10.40 -7.38 -6.98
CA ARG A 84 -10.88 -6.44 -5.96
C ARG A 84 -9.69 -5.56 -5.60
N ARG A 85 -9.95 -4.27 -5.38
CA ARG A 85 -8.94 -3.26 -5.02
C ARG A 85 -8.07 -3.80 -3.88
N GLY A 86 -6.90 -4.32 -4.22
CA GLY A 86 -5.92 -4.76 -3.24
C GLY A 86 -5.44 -3.54 -2.47
N ARG A 87 -5.38 -3.65 -1.15
CA ARG A 87 -4.69 -2.66 -0.32
C ARG A 87 -3.21 -3.02 -0.36
N TYR A 88 -2.42 -2.23 -1.06
CA TYR A 88 -0.97 -2.38 -1.03
C TYR A 88 -0.43 -1.65 0.20
N THR A 89 0.36 -2.36 1.01
CA THR A 89 1.11 -1.74 2.11
C THR A 89 2.60 -1.90 1.79
N ALA A 90 3.27 -0.76 1.55
CA ALA A 90 4.68 -0.73 1.18
C ALA A 90 5.59 -0.90 2.40
N ALA A 91 6.69 -1.63 2.23
CA ALA A 91 7.78 -1.77 3.21
C ALA A 91 9.05 -1.02 2.76
N ASP A 92 9.73 -0.46 3.77
CA ASP A 92 11.09 0.11 3.84
C ASP A 92 11.39 1.55 3.35
N GLY A 93 11.64 2.41 4.36
CA GLY A 93 12.80 3.32 4.54
C GLY A 93 13.07 4.47 3.57
N ILE A 94 12.83 5.72 4.02
CA ILE A 94 13.75 6.88 4.04
C ILE A 94 13.03 8.09 4.68
N GLY A 95 13.42 8.46 5.90
CA GLY A 95 13.26 9.83 6.42
C GLY A 95 12.06 10.08 7.34
N SER A 96 12.33 10.52 8.57
CA SER A 96 11.31 10.92 9.55
C SER A 96 10.75 12.32 9.26
N CYS A 97 9.43 12.45 9.08
CA CYS A 97 8.75 13.74 9.12
C CYS A 97 8.95 14.38 10.51
N ARG A 98 9.74 15.47 10.60
CA ARG A 98 9.74 16.34 11.78
C ARG A 98 8.73 17.45 11.52
N ARG A 99 7.84 17.66 12.49
CA ARG A 99 6.95 18.83 12.53
C ARG A 99 7.75 20.12 12.66
#